data_AF-A0A1S4DL99-F1
#
_entry.id   AF-A0A1S4DL99-F1
#
_cell.length_a   1.000
_cell.length_b   1.000
_cell.length_c   1.000
_cell.angle_alpha   90.00
_cell.angle_beta   90.00
_cell.angle_gamma   90.00
#
_symmetry.space_group_name_H-M   'P 1'
#
loop_
_entity.id
_entity.type
_entity.pdbx_description
1 polymer ?
#
loop_
_entity_poly.entity_id
_entity_poly.type
_entity_poly.pdbx_seq_one_letter_code
_entity_poly.pdbx_strand_id
1 'polypeptide(L)'
;MAVDMDIKELLVIADSNLLIHHVQGEWSTKNVKILPYLHCVKELCNKFTNIEFKHVPKIQNDFADALTTLSSMIQHPYKNYIVLIEVEIKDQHAYCFHVDEDPEGKPWYHDIKRFLETREYSESATNSQKRALRKLANHFFLHEEVPT
;
A
#
# COMPACT_ATOMS: atom_id res chain seq x y z
N MET A 1 -18.23 12.47 -8.40
CA MET A 1 -19.37 12.29 -7.48
C MET A 1 -19.24 13.15 -6.24
N ALA A 2 -18.34 12.88 -5.27
CA ALA A 2 -18.27 13.70 -4.05
C ALA A 2 -17.87 15.17 -4.31
N VAL A 3 -16.86 15.38 -5.16
CA VAL A 3 -16.44 16.72 -5.60
C VAL A 3 -17.59 17.44 -6.35
N ASP A 4 -18.29 16.74 -7.23
CA ASP A 4 -19.39 17.31 -8.02
C ASP A 4 -20.64 17.61 -7.16
N MET A 5 -20.73 17.00 -5.98
CA MET A 5 -21.78 17.23 -4.98
C MET A 5 -21.42 18.36 -4.00
N ASP A 6 -20.32 19.08 -4.24
CA ASP A 6 -19.79 20.16 -3.39
C ASP A 6 -19.51 19.75 -1.92
N ILE A 7 -19.21 18.47 -1.69
CA ILE A 7 -18.82 17.96 -0.38
C ILE A 7 -17.45 18.54 -0.01
N LYS A 8 -17.35 19.16 1.18
CA LYS A 8 -16.11 19.79 1.68
C LYS A 8 -15.28 18.87 2.55
N GLU A 9 -15.92 17.94 3.27
CA GLU A 9 -15.28 17.04 4.21
C GLU A 9 -15.55 15.59 3.82
N LEU A 10 -14.51 14.77 3.76
CA LEU A 10 -14.61 13.39 3.31
C LEU A 10 -13.90 12.43 4.27
N LEU A 11 -14.63 11.42 4.74
CA LEU A 11 -14.04 10.26 5.42
C LEU A 11 -13.94 9.10 4.42
N VAL A 12 -12.71 8.68 4.11
CA VAL A 12 -12.40 7.56 3.24
C VAL A 12 -12.16 6.31 4.09
N ILE A 13 -13.03 5.32 3.95
CA ILE A 13 -12.90 4.01 4.58
C ILE A 13 -12.34 3.04 3.54
N ALA A 14 -11.26 2.35 3.87
CA ALA A 14 -10.66 1.35 2.98
C ALA A 14 -10.07 0.18 3.77
N ASP A 15 -10.04 -0.99 3.14
CA ASP A 15 -9.45 -2.23 3.67
C ASP A 15 -8.02 -2.50 3.22
N SER A 16 -7.49 -1.66 2.33
CA SER A 16 -6.10 -1.70 1.90
C SER A 16 -5.25 -0.70 2.68
N ASN A 17 -4.66 -1.18 3.78
CA ASN A 17 -3.75 -0.37 4.59
C ASN A 17 -2.57 0.18 3.76
N LEU A 18 -2.08 -0.61 2.80
CA LEU A 18 -1.02 -0.19 1.87
C LEU A 18 -1.41 1.05 1.06
N LEU A 19 -2.62 1.08 0.50
CA LEU A 19 -3.07 2.22 -0.31
C LEU A 19 -3.29 3.47 0.53
N ILE A 20 -3.79 3.31 1.75
CA ILE A 20 -3.95 4.42 2.71
C ILE A 20 -2.60 5.10 2.95
N HIS A 21 -1.56 4.34 3.31
CA HIS A 21 -0.22 4.88 3.56
C HIS A 21 0.42 5.49 2.29
N HIS A 22 0.14 4.95 1.10
CA HIS A 22 0.61 5.55 -0.15
C HIS A 22 -0.04 6.90 -0.45
N VAL A 23 -1.35 7.03 -0.22
CA VAL A 23 -2.10 8.26 -0.45
C VAL A 23 -1.69 9.33 0.56
N GLN A 24 -1.52 8.96 1.83
CA GLN A 24 -1.01 9.84 2.90
C GLN A 24 0.45 10.27 2.68
N GLY A 25 1.17 9.63 1.75
CA GLY A 25 2.56 9.97 1.43
C GLY A 25 3.57 9.38 2.41
N GLU A 26 3.12 8.58 3.37
CA GLU A 26 3.99 7.87 4.30
C GLU A 26 4.85 6.85 3.56
N TRP A 27 4.29 6.20 2.54
CA TRP A 27 4.98 5.15 1.77
C TRP A 27 5.09 5.53 0.28
N SER A 28 6.23 5.22 -0.33
CA SER A 28 6.46 5.40 -1.78
C SER A 28 6.46 4.06 -2.52
N THR A 29 6.05 4.05 -3.80
CA THR A 29 6.07 2.86 -4.66
C THR A 29 6.86 3.13 -5.93
N LYS A 30 7.64 2.15 -6.38
CA LYS A 30 8.34 2.17 -7.68
C LYS A 30 7.50 1.58 -8.81
N ASN A 31 6.28 1.12 -8.52
CA ASN A 31 5.41 0.53 -9.52
C ASN A 31 4.87 1.60 -10.47
N VAL A 32 5.48 1.70 -11.65
CA VAL A 32 5.13 2.67 -12.70
C VAL A 32 3.67 2.56 -13.14
N LYS A 33 3.01 1.41 -12.99
CA LYS A 33 1.59 1.24 -13.31
C LYS A 33 0.67 1.91 -12.27
N ILE A 34 1.12 2.03 -11.01
CA ILE A 34 0.32 2.58 -9.90
C ILE A 34 0.51 4.09 -9.74
N LEU A 35 1.69 4.62 -10.10
CA LEU A 35 2.01 6.04 -9.96
C LEU A 35 0.96 7.00 -10.56
N PRO A 36 0.40 6.76 -11.77
CA PRO A 36 -0.63 7.64 -12.33
C PRO A 36 -1.89 7.71 -11.47
N TYR A 37 -2.28 6.58 -10.86
CA TYR A 37 -3.46 6.51 -9.99
C TYR A 37 -3.21 7.23 -8.66
N LEU A 38 -2.04 7.07 -8.05
CA LEU A 38 -1.70 7.80 -6.82
C LEU A 38 -1.66 9.30 -7.05
N HIS A 39 -1.12 9.75 -8.19
CA HIS A 39 -1.15 11.16 -8.57
C HIS A 39 -2.58 11.67 -8.70
N CYS A 40 -3.45 10.93 -9.40
CA CYS A 40 -4.86 11.29 -9.55
C CYS A 40 -5.59 11.38 -8.21
N VAL A 41 -5.38 10.42 -7.30
CA VAL A 41 -5.99 10.44 -5.97
C VAL A 41 -5.52 11.66 -5.17
N LYS A 42 -4.23 12.00 -5.20
CA LYS A 42 -3.70 13.20 -4.52
C LYS A 42 -4.31 14.49 -5.06
N GLU A 43 -4.44 14.63 -6.38
CA GLU A 43 -5.11 15.77 -7.01
C GLU A 43 -6.59 15.88 -6.60
N LEU A 44 -7.27 14.75 -6.42
CA LEU A 44 -8.64 14.73 -5.91
C LEU A 44 -8.71 15.10 -4.43
N CYS A 45 -7.76 14.65 -3.61
CA CYS A 45 -7.69 15.00 -2.18
C CYS A 45 -7.58 16.51 -1.99
N ASN A 46 -6.80 17.20 -2.84
CA ASN A 46 -6.62 18.65 -2.80
C ASN A 46 -7.92 19.46 -3.04
N LYS A 47 -9.00 18.81 -3.52
CA LYS A 47 -10.30 19.46 -3.74
C LYS A 47 -11.18 19.49 -2.49
N PHE A 48 -10.82 18.74 -1.46
CA PHE A 48 -11.55 18.71 -0.18
C PHE A 48 -10.86 19.61 0.85
N THR A 49 -11.65 20.23 1.72
CA THR A 49 -11.14 21.07 2.82
C THR A 49 -10.57 20.20 3.94
N ASN A 50 -11.23 19.08 4.23
CA ASN A 50 -10.74 18.06 5.16
C ASN A 50 -10.94 16.68 4.54
N ILE A 51 -9.92 15.83 4.63
CA ILE A 51 -10.01 14.43 4.22
C ILE A 51 -9.32 13.54 5.24
N GLU A 52 -10.05 12.54 5.71
CA GLU A 52 -9.58 11.57 6.69
C GLU A 52 -9.58 10.18 6.08
N PHE A 53 -8.55 9.40 6.36
CA PHE A 53 -8.44 8.02 5.92
C PHE A 53 -8.52 7.08 7.11
N LYS A 54 -9.39 6.08 7.03
CA LYS A 54 -9.57 5.07 8.06
C LYS A 54 -9.44 3.67 7.46
N HIS A 55 -8.52 2.90 8.03
CA HIS A 55 -8.40 1.49 7.73
C HIS A 55 -9.47 0.69 8.49
N VAL A 56 -10.11 -0.26 7.81
CA VAL A 56 -10.99 -1.26 8.41
C VAL A 56 -10.66 -2.66 7.88
N PRO A 57 -10.81 -3.73 8.67
CA PRO A 57 -10.68 -5.09 8.16
C PRO A 57 -11.65 -5.34 7.00
N LYS A 58 -11.27 -6.17 6.02
CA LYS A 58 -12.08 -6.48 4.83
C LYS A 58 -13.53 -6.91 5.15
N ILE A 59 -13.73 -7.69 6.22
CA ILE A 59 -15.07 -8.12 6.68
C ILE A 59 -16.01 -6.94 7.01
N GLN A 60 -15.45 -5.75 7.26
CA GLN A 60 -16.16 -4.50 7.55
C GLN A 60 -16.26 -3.57 6.33
N ASN A 61 -15.69 -3.95 5.18
CA ASN A 61 -15.76 -3.21 3.91
C ASN A 61 -16.67 -3.93 2.88
N ASP A 62 -17.68 -4.64 3.39
CA ASP A 62 -18.59 -5.50 2.64
C ASP A 62 -19.35 -4.76 1.52
N PHE A 63 -19.73 -3.51 1.75
CA PHE A 63 -20.36 -2.67 0.74
C PHE A 63 -19.44 -2.42 -0.48
N ALA A 64 -18.17 -2.08 -0.25
CA ALA A 64 -17.22 -1.84 -1.33
C ALA A 64 -16.89 -3.14 -2.08
N ASP A 65 -16.77 -4.25 -1.36
CA ASP A 65 -16.57 -5.58 -1.94
C ASP A 65 -17.77 -6.02 -2.80
N ALA A 66 -19.00 -5.81 -2.31
CA ALA A 66 -20.22 -6.09 -3.06
C ALA A 66 -20.30 -5.26 -4.34
N LEU A 67 -19.97 -3.96 -4.26
CA LEU A 67 -19.91 -3.07 -5.43
C LEU A 67 -18.85 -3.51 -6.44
N THR A 68 -17.67 -3.90 -5.96
CA THR A 68 -16.59 -4.40 -6.81
C THR A 68 -16.99 -5.68 -7.53
N THR A 69 -17.64 -6.59 -6.80
CA THR A 69 -18.18 -7.85 -7.33
C THR A 69 -19.23 -7.58 -8.41
N LEU A 70 -20.23 -6.75 -8.12
CA LEU A 70 -21.25 -6.36 -9.09
C LEU A 70 -20.63 -5.68 -10.32
N SER A 71 -19.68 -4.77 -10.13
CA SER A 71 -18.98 -4.10 -11.22
C SER A 71 -18.21 -5.09 -12.11
N SER A 72 -17.60 -6.13 -11.52
CA SER A 72 -16.87 -7.16 -12.28
C SER A 72 -17.79 -8.06 -13.12
N MET A 73 -19.06 -8.20 -12.71
CA MET A 73 -20.05 -8.99 -13.43
C MET A 73 -20.61 -8.24 -14.65
N ILE A 74 -20.48 -6.91 -14.68
CA ILE A 74 -20.89 -6.10 -15.82
C ILE A 74 -19.89 -6.32 -16.97
N GLN A 75 -20.35 -6.98 -18.04
CA GLN A 75 -19.57 -7.07 -19.27
C GLN A 75 -19.58 -5.72 -20.00
N HIS A 76 -18.46 -4.98 -19.92
CA HIS A 76 -18.31 -3.78 -20.71
C HIS A 76 -18.01 -4.11 -22.19
N PRO A 77 -18.83 -3.62 -23.14
CA PRO A 77 -18.62 -3.88 -24.57
C PRO A 77 -17.33 -3.26 -25.12
N TYR A 78 -16.73 -2.31 -24.40
CA TYR A 78 -15.47 -1.65 -24.76
C TYR A 78 -14.37 -1.93 -23.72
N LYS A 79 -14.02 -3.21 -23.54
CA LYS A 79 -12.90 -3.67 -22.68
C LYS A 79 -11.56 -2.93 -22.90
N ASN A 80 -11.40 -2.21 -24.01
CA ASN A 80 -10.14 -1.58 -24.43
C ASN A 80 -9.82 -0.24 -23.73
N TYR A 81 -10.77 0.39 -23.01
CA TYR A 81 -10.51 1.69 -22.34
C TYR A 81 -10.02 1.56 -20.89
N ILE A 82 -10.21 0.39 -20.27
CA ILE A 82 -9.71 0.12 -18.93
C ILE A 82 -8.33 -0.49 -19.10
N VAL A 83 -7.28 0.24 -18.73
CA VAL A 83 -5.94 -0.33 -18.62
C VAL A 83 -6.00 -1.38 -17.51
N LEU A 84 -6.15 -2.64 -17.91
CA LEU A 84 -6.05 -3.75 -16.98
C LEU A 84 -4.60 -3.81 -16.48
N ILE A 85 -4.44 -3.75 -15.16
CA ILE A 85 -3.19 -4.15 -14.55
C ILE A 85 -3.16 -5.68 -14.65
N GLU A 86 -2.49 -6.21 -15.66
CA GLU A 86 -2.20 -7.64 -15.73
C GLU A 86 -1.39 -8.04 -14.49
N VAL A 87 -2.03 -8.86 -13.65
CA VAL A 87 -1.42 -9.52 -12.52
C VAL A 87 -1.06 -10.93 -12.97
N GLU A 88 0.22 -11.18 -13.16
CA GLU A 88 0.71 -12.52 -13.46
C GLU A 88 0.74 -13.34 -12.16
N ILE A 89 -0.13 -14.34 -12.06
CA ILE A 89 -0.11 -15.30 -10.96
C ILE A 89 1.04 -16.27 -11.25
N LYS A 90 2.15 -16.13 -10.51
CA LYS A 90 3.27 -17.06 -10.60
C LYS A 90 3.02 -18.23 -9.66
N ASP A 91 3.18 -19.44 -10.17
CA ASP A 91 3.09 -20.70 -9.40
C ASP A 91 4.30 -20.90 -8.45
N GLN A 92 5.29 -19.99 -8.54
CA GLN A 92 6.32 -19.88 -7.52
C GLN A 92 5.72 -19.33 -6.24
N HIS A 93 5.95 -20.02 -5.13
CA HIS A 93 5.56 -19.54 -3.81
C HIS A 93 6.11 -18.13 -3.61
N ALA A 94 5.22 -17.16 -3.43
CA ALA A 94 5.61 -15.89 -2.85
C ALA A 94 6.22 -16.20 -1.48
N TYR A 95 7.42 -15.70 -1.22
CA TYR A 95 8.05 -15.87 0.08
C TYR A 95 7.31 -14.97 1.07
N CYS A 96 6.17 -15.44 1.59
CA CYS A 96 5.42 -14.76 2.63
C CYS A 96 6.17 -14.94 3.95
N PHE A 97 6.72 -13.84 4.46
CA PHE A 97 7.10 -13.79 5.87
C PHE A 97 5.81 -13.66 6.67
N HIS A 98 5.50 -14.69 7.45
CA HIS A 98 4.56 -14.52 8.54
C HIS A 98 5.22 -13.53 9.50
N VAL A 99 4.64 -12.33 9.60
CA VAL A 99 5.03 -11.35 10.59
C VAL A 99 4.12 -11.61 11.78
N ASP A 100 4.64 -12.32 12.78
CA ASP A 100 4.00 -12.37 14.08
C ASP A 100 3.97 -10.95 14.67
N GLU A 101 2.91 -10.61 15.40
CA GLU A 101 2.89 -9.42 16.25
C GLU A 101 4.07 -9.53 17.22
N ASP A 102 5.04 -8.63 17.10
CA ASP A 102 6.18 -8.59 17.98
C ASP A 102 5.67 -8.35 19.42
N PRO A 103 6.03 -9.20 20.41
CA PRO A 103 5.55 -9.05 21.78
C PRO A 103 6.01 -7.74 22.45
N GLU A 104 7.00 -7.05 21.89
CA GLU A 104 7.48 -5.73 22.30
C GLU A 104 6.78 -4.59 21.53
N GLY A 105 5.79 -4.89 20.69
CA GLY A 105 4.95 -3.92 19.98
C GLY A 105 5.66 -3.20 18.83
N LYS A 106 6.79 -3.73 18.36
CA LYS A 106 7.57 -3.10 17.29
C LYS A 106 6.86 -3.24 15.94
N PRO A 107 6.86 -2.19 15.09
CA PRO A 107 6.31 -2.29 13.75
C PRO A 107 7.00 -3.38 12.93
N TRP A 108 6.28 -4.01 12.01
CA TRP A 108 6.79 -5.08 11.13
C TRP A 108 8.04 -4.70 10.32
N TYR A 109 8.26 -3.40 10.09
CA TYR A 109 9.40 -2.86 9.35
C TYR A 109 10.59 -2.50 10.23
N HIS A 110 10.51 -2.69 11.56
CA HIS A 110 11.56 -2.30 12.52
C HIS A 110 12.94 -2.84 12.12
N ASP A 111 13.01 -4.12 11.78
CA ASP A 111 14.25 -4.76 11.34
C ASP A 111 14.75 -4.24 10.00
N ILE A 112 13.85 -3.88 9.09
CA ILE A 112 14.21 -3.31 7.78
C ILE A 112 14.79 -1.92 7.99
N LYS A 113 14.13 -1.07 8.79
CA LYS A 113 14.59 0.28 9.13
C LYS A 113 15.97 0.24 9.80
N ARG A 114 16.12 -0.57 10.85
CA ARG A 114 17.40 -0.76 11.56
C ARG A 114 18.51 -1.23 10.61
N PHE A 115 18.23 -2.21 9.75
CA PHE A 115 19.23 -2.70 8.79
C PHE A 115 19.62 -1.64 7.75
N LEU A 116 18.68 -0.78 7.33
CA LEU A 116 19.00 0.33 6.43
C LEU A 116 19.85 1.41 7.12
N GLU A 117 19.65 1.65 8.42
CA GLU A 117 20.38 2.66 9.21
C GLU A 117 21.78 2.17 9.62
N THR A 118 21.88 1.00 10.25
CA THR A 118 23.12 0.53 10.88
C THR A 118 23.87 -0.55 10.08
N ARG A 119 23.24 -1.14 9.05
CA ARG A 119 23.73 -2.34 8.32
C ARG A 119 23.92 -3.58 9.20
N GLU A 120 23.36 -3.57 10.41
CA GLU A 120 23.46 -4.67 11.36
C GLU A 120 22.20 -5.55 11.36
N TYR A 121 22.40 -6.78 11.81
CA TYR A 121 21.32 -7.75 11.98
C TYR A 121 21.03 -7.94 13.47
N SER A 122 19.83 -8.38 13.82
CA SER A 122 19.60 -8.90 15.17
C SER A 122 20.60 -10.02 15.51
N GLU A 123 21.11 -10.02 16.74
CA GLU A 123 22.09 -11.01 17.21
C GLU A 123 21.56 -12.44 17.10
N SER A 124 20.25 -12.62 17.28
CA SER A 124 19.55 -13.92 17.17
C SER A 124 19.19 -14.32 15.73
N ALA A 125 19.47 -13.50 14.72
CA ALA A 125 19.00 -13.74 13.36
C ALA A 125 19.75 -14.90 12.67
N THR A 126 19.00 -15.86 12.14
CA THR A 126 19.51 -16.95 11.32
C THR A 126 19.99 -16.47 9.94
N ASN A 127 20.87 -17.24 9.29
CA ASN A 127 21.39 -16.88 7.96
C ASN A 127 20.30 -16.73 6.89
N SER A 128 19.22 -17.50 6.98
CA SER A 128 18.05 -17.38 6.10
C SER A 128 17.30 -16.06 6.34
N GLN A 129 17.07 -15.68 7.60
CA GLN A 129 16.48 -14.38 7.97
C GLN A 129 17.36 -13.20 7.53
N LYS A 130 18.67 -13.29 7.69
CA LYS A 130 19.61 -12.26 7.19
C LYS A 130 19.56 -12.12 5.66
N ARG A 131 19.42 -13.23 4.93
CA ARG A 131 19.28 -13.22 3.46
C ARG A 131 17.93 -12.62 3.03
N ALA A 132 16.87 -12.97 3.74
CA ALA A 132 15.54 -12.42 3.55
C ALA A 132 15.49 -10.91 3.76
N LEU A 133 16.04 -10.45 4.89
CA LEU A 133 16.09 -9.04 5.25
C LEU A 133 16.82 -8.22 4.20
N ARG A 134 17.97 -8.72 3.70
CA ARG A 134 18.70 -8.09 2.58
C ARG A 134 17.85 -7.96 1.32
N LYS A 135 17.10 -9.01 0.95
CA LYS A 135 16.21 -8.96 -0.22
C LYS A 135 15.10 -7.94 -0.02
N LEU A 136 14.46 -7.94 1.15
CA LEU A 136 13.40 -6.99 1.49
C LEU A 136 13.90 -5.54 1.49
N ALA A 137 15.01 -5.27 2.18
CA ALA A 137 15.61 -3.94 2.28
C ALA A 137 15.97 -3.34 0.91
N ASN A 138 16.30 -4.14 -0.11
CA ASN A 138 16.55 -3.63 -1.47
C ASN A 138 15.33 -2.95 -2.11
N HIS A 139 14.12 -3.19 -1.59
CA HIS A 139 12.89 -2.56 -2.08
C HIS A 139 12.57 -1.23 -1.39
N PHE A 140 13.28 -0.88 -0.32
CA PHE A 140 13.02 0.30 0.52
C PHE A 140 14.26 1.22 0.61
N PHE A 141 14.07 2.47 1.00
CA PHE A 141 15.14 3.43 1.27
C PHE A 141 14.72 4.35 2.42
N LEU A 142 15.69 4.85 3.20
CA LEU A 142 15.42 5.84 4.23
C LEU A 142 15.28 7.21 3.56
N HIS A 143 14.24 7.94 3.94
CA HIS A 143 14.07 9.32 3.51
C HIS A 143 14.68 10.24 4.57
N GLU A 144 16.01 10.45 4.51
CA GLU A 144 16.62 11.65 5.07
C GLU A 144 18.04 11.91 4.50
N GLU A 145 18.30 13.20 4.25
CA GLU A 145 19.50 13.87 3.71
C GLU A 145 19.68 13.93 2.17
N VAL A 146 18.86 14.78 1.53
CA VAL A 146 19.32 15.59 0.39
C VAL A 146 19.88 16.89 0.98
N PRO A 147 21.20 17.18 0.87
CA PRO A 147 21.72 18.50 1.16
C PRO A 147 21.27 19.46 0.05
N THR A 148 20.70 20.60 0.47
CA THR A 148 20.41 21.78 -0.35
C THR A 148 21.64 22.31 -1.07
#